data_AF-A0A2G8JIC6-F1
#
_entry.id   AF-A0A2G8JIC6-F1
#
_cell.length_a   1.000
_cell.length_b   1.000
_cell.length_c   1.000
_cell.angle_alpha   90.00
_cell.angle_beta   90.00
_cell.angle_gamma   90.00
#
_symmetry.space_group_name_H-M   'P 1'
#
loop_
_entity.id
_entity.type
_entity.pdbx_description
1 polymer ?
#
loop_
_entity_poly.entity_id
_entity_poly.type
_entity_poly.pdbx_seq_one_letter_code
_entity_poly.pdbx_strand_id
1 'polypeptide(L)'
;FQRRVNGSVDSYRNWTSYKEGFGELSHEFWLGNDKIYYLTNQDAPGNYTGFEVLEENLSIPFSTFDKDSDKYRKGNCAIKHHGAWWYKKCSLAHLNADYYAANGSESSIRWRELPGNETNIKYVEMKVRPV
;
A
#
# COMPACT_ATOMS: atom_id res chain seq x y z
N PHE A 1 5.47 7.88 5.89
CA PHE A 1 4.33 8.29 5.05
C PHE A 1 3.11 7.39 5.20
N GLN A 2 3.21 6.21 5.83
CA GLN A 2 2.07 5.36 6.14
C GLN A 2 2.26 4.73 7.53
N ARG A 3 1.17 4.52 8.28
CA ARG A 3 1.18 3.75 9.53
C ARG A 3 -0.13 2.99 9.75
N ARG A 4 -0.03 1.70 10.13
CA ARG A 4 -1.11 0.83 10.63
C ARG A 4 -0.72 0.26 11.99
N VAL A 5 -1.65 0.26 12.93
CA VAL A 5 -1.42 -0.10 14.33
C VAL A 5 -2.54 -0.98 14.88
N ASN A 6 -3.81 -0.62 14.66
CA ASN A 6 -4.95 -1.28 15.30
C ASN A 6 -6.25 -1.22 14.47
N GLY A 7 -6.22 -0.77 13.22
CA GLY A 7 -7.40 -0.75 12.35
C GLY A 7 -8.45 0.29 12.73
N SER A 8 -8.08 1.31 13.51
CA SER A 8 -8.93 2.48 13.80
C SER A 8 -9.27 3.31 12.55
N VAL A 9 -8.42 3.25 11.52
CA VAL A 9 -8.60 3.93 10.26
C VAL A 9 -8.82 2.91 9.16
N ASP A 10 -10.02 2.98 8.55
CA ASP A 10 -10.34 2.22 7.35
C ASP A 10 -9.41 2.64 6.20
N SER A 11 -8.80 1.65 5.54
CA SER A 11 -7.91 1.82 4.40
C SER A 11 -8.56 1.48 3.07
N TYR A 12 -9.76 0.90 3.04
CA TYR A 12 -10.46 0.60 1.79
C TYR A 12 -11.16 1.85 1.26
N ARG A 13 -10.36 2.78 0.72
CA ARG A 13 -10.79 4.12 0.30
C ARG A 13 -10.57 4.37 -1.19
N ASN A 14 -11.30 5.37 -1.69
CA ASN A 14 -11.30 5.80 -3.07
C ASN A 14 -10.00 6.53 -3.46
N TRP A 15 -9.83 6.80 -4.76
CA TRP A 15 -8.65 7.48 -5.31
C TRP A 15 -8.42 8.84 -4.67
N THR A 16 -9.49 9.65 -4.52
CA THR A 16 -9.38 11.01 -3.95
C THR A 16 -8.81 10.98 -2.53
N SER A 17 -9.27 10.05 -1.69
CA SER A 17 -8.74 9.86 -0.34
C SER A 17 -7.25 9.52 -0.36
N TYR A 18 -6.83 8.61 -1.24
CA TYR A 18 -5.41 8.25 -1.35
C TYR A 18 -4.55 9.36 -1.95
N LYS A 19 -5.12 10.19 -2.83
CA LYS A 19 -4.47 11.37 -3.39
C LYS A 19 -4.19 12.41 -2.30
N GLU A 20 -5.21 12.76 -1.53
CA GLU A 20 -5.15 13.82 -0.52
C GLU A 20 -4.49 13.37 0.79
N GLY A 21 -4.68 12.11 1.17
CA GLY A 21 -4.29 11.57 2.47
C GLY A 21 -5.46 11.50 3.46
N PHE A 22 -5.33 10.65 4.46
CA PHE A 22 -6.38 10.41 5.47
C PHE A 22 -5.79 9.85 6.76
N GLY A 23 -6.59 9.88 7.83
CA GLY A 23 -6.19 9.44 9.17
C GLY A 23 -5.51 10.54 9.98
N GLU A 24 -4.79 10.14 11.04
CA GLU A 24 -4.14 11.05 11.98
C GLU A 24 -2.63 10.75 12.07
N LEU A 25 -1.80 11.78 11.89
CA LEU A 25 -0.32 11.64 11.91
C LEU A 25 0.21 11.10 13.26
N SER A 26 -0.52 11.34 14.34
CA SER A 26 -0.26 10.81 15.69
C SER A 26 -0.51 9.30 15.78
N HIS A 27 -1.37 8.73 14.93
CA HIS A 27 -1.82 7.34 15.00
C HIS A 27 -1.74 6.65 13.63
N GLU A 28 -2.86 6.22 13.04
CA GLU A 28 -2.91 5.58 11.73
C GLU A 28 -3.20 6.59 10.62
N PHE A 29 -2.43 6.55 9.54
CA PHE A 29 -2.60 7.48 8.43
C PHE A 29 -2.01 6.97 7.12
N TRP A 30 -2.50 7.57 6.03
CA TRP A 30 -1.82 7.65 4.74
C TRP A 30 -1.55 9.12 4.43
N LEU A 31 -0.30 9.48 4.16
CA LEU A 31 0.10 10.88 4.00
C LEU A 31 -0.58 11.58 2.81
N GLY A 32 -0.91 10.81 1.76
CA GLY A 32 -1.44 11.30 0.50
C GLY A 32 -0.42 11.18 -0.63
N ASN A 33 -0.85 10.65 -1.78
CA ASN A 33 0.02 10.36 -2.92
C ASN A 33 0.66 11.62 -3.49
N ASP A 34 -0.06 12.75 -3.51
CA ASP A 34 0.51 14.02 -3.99
C ASP A 34 1.69 14.44 -3.10
N LYS A 35 1.51 14.41 -1.77
CA LYS A 35 2.56 14.74 -0.81
C LYS A 35 3.75 13.79 -0.90
N ILE A 36 3.48 12.48 -1.04
CA ILE A 36 4.53 11.47 -1.21
C ILE A 36 5.33 11.76 -2.48
N TYR A 37 4.67 12.01 -3.61
CA TYR A 37 5.33 12.38 -4.87
C TYR A 37 6.21 13.62 -4.71
N TYR A 38 5.70 14.67 -4.06
CA TYR A 38 6.47 15.88 -3.78
C TYR A 38 7.69 15.63 -2.90
N LEU A 39 7.64 14.68 -1.97
CA LEU A 39 8.77 14.35 -1.08
C LEU A 39 9.82 13.46 -1.75
N THR A 40 9.42 12.59 -2.68
CA THR A 40 10.31 11.60 -3.30
C THR A 40 10.92 12.05 -4.62
N ASN A 41 10.45 13.16 -5.20
CA ASN A 41 10.87 13.64 -6.53
C ASN A 41 11.64 14.98 -6.49
N GLN A 42 12.27 15.29 -5.34
CA GLN A 42 12.96 16.58 -5.15
C GLN A 42 14.39 16.62 -5.72
N ASP A 43 15.03 15.46 -5.91
CA ASP A 43 16.38 15.36 -6.48
C ASP A 43 16.45 14.15 -7.45
N ALA A 44 17.31 14.26 -8.47
CA ALA A 44 17.58 13.31 -9.57
C ALA A 44 17.49 11.81 -9.20
N PRO A 45 17.21 10.89 -10.16
CA PRO A 45 16.78 9.51 -9.89
C PRO A 45 17.72 8.79 -8.92
N GLY A 46 17.28 8.67 -7.67
CA GLY A 46 17.97 7.88 -6.66
C GLY A 46 17.96 6.42 -7.07
N ASN A 47 19.12 5.76 -6.97
CA ASN A 47 19.22 4.31 -7.02
C ASN A 47 18.41 3.74 -5.84
N TYR A 48 17.13 3.41 -6.08
CA TYR A 48 16.29 2.75 -5.10
C TYR A 48 16.83 1.34 -4.84
N THR A 49 17.58 1.14 -3.77
CA THR A 49 17.82 -0.20 -3.21
C THR A 49 16.61 -0.58 -2.37
N GLY A 50 15.53 -1.00 -3.04
CA GLY A 50 14.35 -1.57 -2.39
C GLY A 50 14.48 -3.08 -2.23
N PHE A 51 13.77 -3.68 -1.27
CA PHE A 51 13.59 -5.13 -1.23
C PHE A 51 12.92 -5.62 -2.53
N GLU A 52 13.32 -6.79 -3.04
CA GLU A 52 12.88 -7.39 -4.31
C GLU A 52 11.33 -7.38 -4.50
N VAL A 53 10.56 -7.56 -3.44
CA VAL A 53 9.08 -7.50 -3.46
C VAL A 53 8.52 -6.16 -3.95
N LEU A 54 9.24 -5.06 -3.72
CA LEU A 54 8.86 -3.74 -4.21
C LEU A 54 9.33 -3.49 -5.64
N GLU A 55 10.36 -4.21 -6.10
CA GLU A 55 10.87 -4.09 -7.48
C GLU A 55 9.81 -4.51 -8.49
N GLU A 56 8.99 -5.50 -8.16
CA GLU A 56 7.87 -5.90 -9.02
C GLU A 56 6.86 -4.77 -9.27
N ASN A 57 6.74 -3.83 -8.32
CA ASN A 57 5.83 -2.70 -8.39
C ASN A 57 6.50 -1.43 -8.96
N LEU A 58 7.78 -1.48 -9.35
CA LEU A 58 8.44 -0.34 -9.99
C LEU A 58 7.73 0.03 -11.28
N SER A 59 7.54 1.35 -11.47
CA SER A 59 6.82 1.91 -12.62
C SER A 59 5.38 1.38 -12.80
N ILE A 60 4.78 0.81 -11.75
CA ILE A 60 3.37 0.44 -11.71
C ILE A 60 2.58 1.62 -11.13
N PRO A 61 1.49 2.07 -11.76
CA PRO A 61 0.64 3.10 -11.17
C PRO A 61 -0.09 2.60 -9.92
N PHE A 62 -0.42 3.51 -9.02
CA PHE A 62 -1.22 3.20 -7.84
C PHE A 62 -2.69 2.92 -8.24
N SER A 63 -3.30 1.89 -7.65
CA SER A 63 -4.68 1.49 -7.92
C SER A 63 -5.54 1.53 -6.65
N THR A 64 -6.78 1.97 -6.81
CA THR A 64 -7.87 1.90 -5.81
C THR A 64 -9.08 1.17 -6.40
N PHE A 65 -10.10 0.87 -5.60
CA PHE A 65 -11.28 0.15 -6.09
C PHE A 65 -12.03 0.91 -7.20
N ASP A 66 -11.99 2.24 -7.18
CA ASP A 66 -12.64 3.14 -8.13
C ASP A 66 -11.71 3.62 -9.26
N LYS A 67 -10.42 3.29 -9.18
CA LYS A 67 -9.43 3.61 -10.20
C LYS A 67 -8.47 2.44 -10.38
N ASP A 68 -8.83 1.57 -11.30
CA ASP A 68 -8.02 0.43 -11.70
C ASP A 68 -6.90 0.87 -12.66
N SER A 69 -5.65 0.75 -12.20
CA SER A 69 -4.45 0.99 -13.00
C SER A 69 -3.46 -0.18 -12.93
N ASP A 70 -3.96 -1.35 -12.53
CA ASP A 70 -3.15 -2.57 -12.47
C ASP A 70 -3.06 -3.25 -13.86
N LYS A 71 -2.28 -4.32 -13.98
CA LYS A 71 -2.09 -5.08 -15.23
C LYS A 71 -2.90 -6.38 -15.26
N TYR A 72 -3.79 -6.60 -14.29
CA TYR A 72 -4.60 -7.80 -14.17
C TYR A 72 -5.87 -7.71 -15.02
N ARG A 73 -5.81 -8.24 -16.24
CA ARG A 73 -6.95 -8.22 -17.19
C ARG A 73 -8.24 -8.91 -16.74
N LYS A 74 -8.22 -9.69 -15.65
CA LYS A 74 -9.38 -10.50 -15.22
C LYS A 74 -10.14 -9.89 -14.04
N GLY A 75 -9.76 -8.71 -13.56
CA GLY A 75 -10.46 -8.03 -12.46
C GLY A 75 -9.58 -6.96 -11.82
N ASN A 76 -10.10 -6.32 -10.79
CA ASN A 76 -9.40 -5.24 -10.09
C ASN A 76 -8.74 -5.77 -8.82
N CYS A 77 -7.42 -5.64 -8.71
CA CYS A 77 -6.64 -6.10 -7.56
C CYS A 77 -6.96 -5.33 -6.27
N ALA A 78 -7.30 -4.04 -6.38
CA ALA A 78 -7.70 -3.23 -5.24
C ALA A 78 -9.03 -3.71 -4.64
N ILE A 79 -9.97 -4.17 -5.48
CA ILE A 79 -11.20 -4.82 -5.01
C ILE A 79 -10.87 -6.18 -4.38
N LYS A 80 -10.06 -6.99 -5.05
CA LYS A 80 -9.70 -8.36 -4.60
C LYS A 80 -9.03 -8.36 -3.22
N HIS A 81 -8.10 -7.44 -3.00
CA HIS A 81 -7.33 -7.32 -1.76
C HIS A 81 -7.95 -6.33 -0.78
N HIS A 82 -9.10 -5.74 -1.12
CA HIS A 82 -9.80 -4.75 -0.29
C HIS A 82 -8.85 -3.66 0.24
N GLY A 83 -8.07 -3.07 -0.66
CA GLY A 83 -7.05 -2.10 -0.30
C GLY A 83 -6.56 -1.30 -1.50
N ALA A 84 -5.50 -0.52 -1.31
CA ALA A 84 -4.91 0.26 -2.39
C ALA A 84 -3.40 0.14 -2.43
N TRP A 85 -2.85 -0.12 -3.61
CA TRP A 85 -1.43 -0.40 -3.78
C TRP A 85 -1.00 -0.18 -5.23
N TRP A 86 0.31 -0.20 -5.46
CA TRP A 86 0.90 -0.31 -6.78
C TRP A 86 0.77 -1.75 -7.30
N TYR A 87 -0.46 -2.19 -7.59
CA TYR A 87 -0.74 -3.58 -7.99
C TYR A 87 -0.29 -3.88 -9.43
N LYS A 88 0.47 -4.97 -9.63
CA LYS A 88 0.85 -5.45 -10.97
C LYS A 88 -0.12 -6.50 -11.51
N LYS A 89 -0.10 -7.73 -10.97
CA LYS A 89 -0.98 -8.85 -11.38
C LYS A 89 -1.13 -9.97 -10.31
N CYS A 90 -1.59 -9.77 -9.08
CA CYS A 90 -1.79 -8.54 -8.33
C CYS A 90 -0.48 -8.14 -7.65
N SER A 91 -0.41 -8.06 -6.32
CA SER A 91 0.86 -7.83 -5.62
C SER A 91 1.06 -8.82 -4.50
N LEU A 92 2.33 -8.97 -4.15
CA LEU A 92 2.84 -9.93 -3.18
C LEU A 92 3.00 -9.29 -1.80
N ALA A 93 2.82 -7.97 -1.74
CA ALA A 93 2.56 -7.18 -0.55
C ALA A 93 1.34 -6.28 -0.77
N HIS A 94 0.51 -6.14 0.25
CA HIS A 94 -0.62 -5.20 0.25
C HIS A 94 -0.82 -4.67 1.67
N LEU A 95 -0.06 -3.62 1.98
CA LEU A 95 0.05 -3.06 3.33
C LEU A 95 -1.13 -2.15 3.73
N ASN A 96 -1.98 -1.83 2.76
CA ASN A 96 -3.16 -0.99 2.90
C ASN A 96 -4.47 -1.79 2.76
N ALA A 97 -4.43 -3.09 3.04
CA ALA A 97 -5.59 -3.96 3.08
C ALA A 97 -6.30 -3.92 4.45
N ASP A 98 -7.34 -4.74 4.63
CA ASP A 98 -8.15 -4.78 5.84
C ASP A 98 -7.35 -5.26 7.05
N TYR A 99 -7.40 -4.48 8.13
CA TYR A 99 -6.70 -4.80 9.37
C TYR A 99 -7.30 -6.03 10.09
N TYR A 100 -8.63 -6.17 10.01
CA TYR A 100 -9.41 -7.21 10.71
C TYR A 100 -9.86 -8.35 9.79
N ALA A 101 -9.20 -8.53 8.64
CA ALA A 101 -9.50 -9.65 7.75
C ALA A 101 -9.37 -10.99 8.49
N ALA A 102 -10.12 -12.00 8.06
CA ALA A 102 -9.94 -13.37 8.53
C ALA A 102 -8.50 -13.85 8.22
N ASN A 103 -7.95 -14.72 9.08
CA ASN A 103 -6.63 -15.28 8.88
C ASN A 103 -6.54 -16.00 7.52
N GLY A 104 -5.48 -15.77 6.75
CA GLY A 104 -5.33 -16.31 5.40
C GLY A 104 -6.19 -15.64 4.30
N SER A 105 -7.08 -14.70 4.64
CA SER A 105 -7.87 -13.94 3.64
C SER A 105 -6.97 -13.22 2.64
N GLU A 106 -7.41 -13.10 1.39
CA GLU A 106 -6.72 -12.25 0.40
C GLU A 106 -6.84 -10.75 0.70
N SER A 107 -7.78 -10.36 1.58
CA SER A 107 -7.92 -8.98 2.07
C SER A 107 -7.09 -8.68 3.32
N SER A 108 -6.30 -9.63 3.83
CA SER A 108 -5.43 -9.41 4.98
C SER A 108 -4.27 -8.48 4.67
N ILE A 109 -3.80 -7.65 5.61
CA ILE A 109 -2.49 -7.01 5.48
C ILE A 109 -1.39 -8.08 5.38
N ARG A 110 -0.70 -8.14 4.23
CA ARG A 110 0.28 -9.19 3.91
C ARG A 110 1.57 -8.63 3.32
N TRP A 111 2.66 -9.33 3.63
CA TRP A 111 3.95 -9.27 2.94
C TRP A 111 4.50 -10.69 2.82
N ARG A 112 4.54 -11.24 1.60
CA ARG A 112 4.75 -12.69 1.40
C ARG A 112 6.08 -13.23 1.90
N GLU A 113 7.14 -12.42 1.90
CA GLU A 113 8.48 -12.86 2.33
C GLU A 113 8.69 -12.84 3.85
N LEU A 114 7.75 -12.30 4.63
CA LEU A 114 7.87 -12.30 6.08
C LEU A 114 7.41 -13.66 6.65
N PRO A 115 8.11 -14.20 7.67
CA PRO A 115 7.62 -15.34 8.44
C PRO A 115 6.21 -15.03 8.98
N GLY A 116 5.26 -15.94 8.81
CA GLY A 116 3.86 -15.70 9.20
C GLY A 116 3.10 -14.81 8.21
N ASN A 117 3.42 -14.84 6.92
CA ASN A 117 2.69 -14.11 5.87
C ASN A 117 1.18 -14.44 5.77
N GLU A 118 0.73 -15.54 6.36
CA GLU A 118 -0.69 -15.89 6.48
C GLU A 118 -1.35 -15.30 7.74
N THR A 119 -0.55 -14.78 8.67
CA THR A 119 -0.97 -14.14 9.92
C THR A 119 -0.98 -12.63 9.76
N ASN A 120 -2.13 -12.07 9.36
CA ASN A 120 -2.52 -10.64 9.40
C ASN A 120 -1.51 -9.74 10.14
N ILE A 121 -0.63 -9.07 9.39
CA ILE A 121 0.40 -8.19 9.95
C ILE A 121 -0.29 -7.13 10.83
N LYS A 122 0.13 -7.04 12.10
CA LYS A 122 -0.51 -6.18 13.11
C LYS A 122 0.05 -4.76 13.20
N TYR A 123 1.26 -4.55 12.70
CA TYR A 123 1.89 -3.25 12.67
C TYR A 123 2.61 -3.04 11.35
N VAL A 124 2.38 -1.89 10.73
CA VAL A 124 3.04 -1.48 9.49
C VAL A 124 3.44 -0.03 9.61
N GLU A 125 4.65 0.29 9.18
CA GLU A 125 5.06 1.68 9.01
C GLU A 125 6.00 1.81 7.80
N MET A 126 5.68 2.73 6.89
CA MET A 126 6.52 3.05 5.73
C MET A 126 7.10 4.46 5.88
N LYS A 127 8.41 4.62 5.68
CA LYS A 127 9.13 5.89 5.86
C LYS A 127 10.11 6.14 4.71
N VAL A 128 10.43 7.41 4.49
CA VAL A 128 11.49 7.87 3.58
C VAL A 128 12.47 8.73 4.39
N ARG A 129 13.73 8.72 3.99
CA ARG A 129 14.78 9.60 4.52
C ARG A 129 15.66 10.06 3.35
N PRO A 130 16.19 11.29 3.37
CA PRO A 130 17.27 11.67 2.46
C PRO A 130 18.46 10.72 2.59
N VAL A 131 19.21 10.54 1.51
CA VAL A 131 20.40 9.66 1.45
C VAL A 131 21.65 10.47 1.71
#